data_AF-A0A3M1GPD2-F1
#
_entry.id   AF-A0A3M1GPD2-F1
#
_cell.length_a   1.000
_cell.length_b   1.000
_cell.length_c   1.000
_cell.angle_alpha   90.00
_cell.angle_beta   90.00
_cell.angle_gamma   90.00
#
_symmetry.space_group_name_H-M   'P 1'
#
loop_
_entity.id
_entity.type
_entity.pdbx_description
1 polymer ?
#
loop_
_entity_poly.entity_id
_entity_poly.type
_entity_poly.pdbx_seq_one_letter_code
_entity_poly.pdbx_strand_id
1 'polypeptide(L)' 'MEWFVYSLLFVIAVLMSITAVYAFNWALKNGHLRNFDAQAKSIFDETEPMGVQTDFFPGKGPHNAGASKPVVSQNS' A
#
# COMPACT_ATOMS: atom_id res chain seq x y z
N MET A 1 3.15 -37.80 -23.41
CA MET A 1 1.87 -37.09 -23.20
C MET A 1 1.98 -36.06 -22.09
N GLU A 2 2.64 -36.35 -20.96
CA GLU A 2 2.86 -35.39 -19.85
C GLU A 2 3.56 -34.06 -20.23
N TRP A 3 4.57 -34.11 -21.11
CA TRP A 3 5.30 -32.90 -21.51
C TRP A 3 4.41 -31.84 -22.17
N PHE A 4 3.37 -32.27 -22.90
CA PHE A 4 2.39 -31.36 -23.50
C PHE A 4 1.58 -30.64 -22.43
N VAL A 5 1.18 -31.35 -21.37
CA VAL A 5 0.45 -30.77 -20.24
C VAL A 5 1.31 -29.74 -19.52
N TYR A 6 2.58 -30.05 -19.26
CA TYR A 6 3.50 -29.09 -18.63
C TYR A 6 3.75 -27.85 -19.50
N SER A 7 3.94 -28.02 -20.81
CA SER A 7 4.06 -26.90 -21.74
C SER A 7 2.79 -26.04 -21.76
N LEU A 8 1.61 -26.65 -21.77
CA LEU A 8 0.34 -25.94 -21.74
C LEU A 8 0.18 -25.12 -20.45
N LEU A 9 0.45 -25.73 -19.29
CA LEU A 9 0.38 -25.04 -18.00
C LEU A 9 1.40 -23.90 -17.92
N PHE A 10 2.60 -24.09 -18.45
CA PHE A 10 3.62 -23.06 -18.48
C PHE A 10 3.17 -21.85 -19.32
N VAL A 11 2.59 -22.08 -20.50
CA VAL A 11 2.05 -21.01 -21.35
C VAL A 11 0.93 -20.25 -20.63
N ILE A 12 0.00 -20.95 -19.97
CA ILE A 12 -1.07 -20.32 -19.21
C ILE A 12 -0.49 -19.47 -18.06
N ALA A 13 0.49 -19.99 -17.32
CA ALA A 13 1.13 -19.28 -16.23
C ALA A 13 1.85 -18.00 -16.71
N VAL A 14 2.54 -18.08 -17.84
CA VAL A 14 3.19 -16.92 -18.47
C VAL A 14 2.16 -15.89 -18.91
N LEU A 15 1.08 -16.31 -19.59
CA LEU A 15 0.02 -15.40 -20.02
C LEU A 15 -0.65 -14.70 -18.84
N MET A 16 -1.01 -15.44 -17.80
CA MET A 16 -1.57 -14.87 -16.57
C MET A 16 -0.62 -13.88 -15.90
N SER A 17 0.67 -14.19 -15.85
CA SER A 17 1.67 -13.29 -15.26
C SER A 17 1.79 -11.99 -16.07
N ILE A 18 1.83 -12.07 -17.40
CA ILE A 18 1.89 -10.88 -18.28
C ILE A 18 0.62 -10.04 -18.10
N THR A 19 -0.56 -10.67 -18.09
CA THR A 19 -1.83 -9.97 -17.88
C THR A 19 -1.87 -9.28 -16.51
N ALA A 20 -1.40 -9.93 -15.45
CA ALA A 20 -1.36 -9.35 -14.11
C ALA A 20 -0.44 -8.12 -14.05
N VAL A 21 0.77 -8.20 -14.60
CA VAL A 21 1.70 -7.06 -14.66
C VAL A 21 1.13 -5.91 -15.49
N TYR A 22 0.50 -6.22 -16.63
CA TYR A 22 -0.15 -5.23 -17.47
C TYR A 22 -1.30 -4.53 -16.74
N ALA A 23 -2.20 -5.29 -16.12
CA ALA A 23 -3.32 -4.77 -15.34
C ALA A 23 -2.83 -3.92 -14.16
N PHE A 24 -1.77 -4.35 -13.48
CA PHE A 24 -1.18 -3.60 -12.37
C PHE A 24 -0.58 -2.28 -12.84
N ASN A 25 0.19 -2.27 -13.94
CA ASN A 25 0.72 -1.04 -14.54
C ASN A 25 -0.39 -0.09 -15.00
N TRP A 26 -1.46 -0.63 -15.58
CA TRP A 26 -2.64 0.15 -15.94
C TRP A 26 -3.32 0.74 -14.69
N ALA A 27 -3.48 -0.03 -13.61
CA ALA A 27 -4.07 0.47 -12.36
C ALA A 27 -3.22 1.59 -11.73
N LEU A 28 -1.90 1.48 -11.78
CA LEU A 28 -0.97 2.55 -11.36
C LEU A 28 -1.16 3.83 -12.18
N LYS A 29 -1.19 3.71 -13.52
CA LYS A 29 -1.35 4.86 -14.42
C LYS A 29 -2.69 5.56 -14.30
N ASN A 30 -3.77 4.80 -14.12
CA ASN A 30 -5.11 5.37 -13.92
C ASN A 30 -5.35 5.88 -12.50
N GLY A 31 -4.38 5.71 -11.59
CA GLY A 31 -4.50 6.20 -10.23
C GLY A 31 -5.52 5.47 -9.38
N HIS A 32 -5.87 4.21 -9.72
CA HIS A 32 -6.76 3.39 -8.88
C HIS A 32 -6.19 3.16 -7.47
N LEU A 33 -4.87 3.27 -7.30
CA LEU A 33 -4.22 3.19 -5.98
C LEU A 33 -4.04 4.58 -5.31
N ARG A 34 -4.40 5.69 -5.98
CA ARG A 34 -4.12 7.04 -5.47
C ARG A 34 -5.02 7.45 -4.31
N ASN A 35 -6.26 6.95 -4.30
CA ASN A 35 -7.27 7.30 -3.30
C ASN A 35 -7.60 6.12 -2.37
N PHE A 36 -6.58 5.33 -1.99
CA PHE A 36 -6.76 4.19 -1.09
C PHE A 36 -7.40 4.60 0.25
N ASP A 37 -6.98 5.74 0.77
CA ASP A 37 -7.52 6.32 2.01
C ASP A 37 -9.01 6.66 1.86
N ALA A 38 -9.42 7.27 0.73
CA ALA A 38 -10.83 7.59 0.50
C ALA A 38 -11.72 6.34 0.38
N GLN A 39 -11.21 5.25 -0.20
CA GLN A 39 -11.94 3.99 -0.27
C GLN A 39 -12.00 3.26 1.08
N ALA A 40 -10.94 3.33 1.89
CA ALA A 40 -10.99 2.80 3.25
C ALA A 40 -12.03 3.55 4.10
N LYS A 41 -12.24 4.82 3.81
CA LYS A 41 -13.23 5.67 4.49
C LYS A 41 -14.66 5.47 4.00
N SER A 42 -14.88 4.89 2.81
CA SER A 42 -16.21 4.73 2.25
C SER A 42 -17.05 3.62 2.90
N ILE A 43 -16.46 2.83 3.81
CA ILE A 43 -17.20 1.82 4.59
C ILE A 43 -17.93 2.44 5.79
N PHE A 44 -17.49 3.62 6.23
CA PHE A 44 -18.10 4.33 7.34
C PHE A 44 -19.23 5.20 6.82
N ASP A 45 -20.43 4.98 7.31
CA ASP A 45 -21.58 5.85 7.04
C ASP A 45 -21.47 7.15 7.86
N GLU A 46 -22.29 8.15 7.54
CA GLU A 46 -22.27 9.47 8.20
C GLU A 46 -22.48 9.43 9.72
N THR A 47 -22.98 8.30 10.23
CA THR A 47 -23.27 8.08 11.66
C THR A 47 -22.12 7.39 12.41
N GLU A 48 -21.15 6.79 11.70
CA GLU A 48 -20.06 6.05 12.30
C GLU A 48 -18.79 6.92 12.49
N PRO A 49 -18.18 6.95 13.69
CA PRO A 49 -16.98 7.73 13.92
C PRO A 49 -15.75 7.03 13.33
N MET A 50 -14.91 7.77 12.60
CA MET A 50 -13.64 7.25 12.13
C MET A 50 -12.63 7.14 13.28
N GLY A 51 -12.01 5.97 13.42
CA GLY A 51 -10.96 5.73 14.42
C GLY A 51 -9.74 6.61 14.20
N VAL A 52 -9.26 7.27 15.25
CA VAL A 52 -8.01 8.04 15.25
C VAL A 52 -6.88 7.12 15.70
N GLN A 53 -5.73 7.14 15.02
CA GLN A 53 -4.54 6.43 15.47
C GLN A 53 -4.12 6.94 16.85
N THR A 54 -4.15 6.08 17.86
CA THR A 54 -3.76 6.40 19.24
C THR A 54 -2.35 5.93 19.58
N ASP A 55 -1.85 4.90 18.88
CA ASP A 55 -0.51 4.37 19.07
C ASP A 55 0.48 5.07 18.13
N PHE A 56 1.43 5.80 18.73
CA PHE A 56 2.51 6.44 18.02
C PHE A 56 3.83 5.90 18.54
N PHE A 57 4.76 5.61 17.62
CA PHE A 57 6.14 5.37 18.00
C PHE A 57 6.67 6.53 18.86
N PRO A 58 7.48 6.24 19.89
CA PRO A 58 8.09 7.27 20.72
C PRO A 58 8.73 8.38 19.88
N GLY A 59 8.41 9.64 20.18
CA GLY A 59 8.90 10.82 19.46
C GLY A 59 8.15 11.19 18.17
N LYS A 60 7.19 10.38 17.69
CA LYS A 60 6.43 10.63 16.44
C LYS A 60 4.98 11.05 16.66
N GLY A 61 4.53 11.11 17.91
CA GLY A 61 3.18 11.58 18.23
C GLY A 61 2.99 13.08 17.96
N PRO A 62 1.76 13.53 17.69
CA PRO A 62 1.44 14.94 17.37
C PRO A 62 1.85 15.90 18.48
N HIS A 63 1.94 15.43 19.73
CA HIS A 63 2.44 16.20 20.87
C HIS A 63 3.92 16.63 20.73
N ASN A 64 4.73 15.87 19.97
CA ASN A 64 6.17 16.09 19.82
C ASN A 64 6.56 16.85 18.54
N ALA A 65 5.61 17.15 17.64
CA ALA A 65 5.88 17.87 16.39
C ALA A 65 6.36 19.32 16.59
N GLY A 66 6.17 19.89 17.79
CA GLY A 66 6.76 21.17 18.19
C GLY A 66 8.08 21.06 18.97
N ALA A 67 8.54 19.84 19.29
CA ALA A 67 9.67 19.59 20.18
C ALA A 67 10.93 19.07 19.47
N SER A 68 10.92 18.96 18.13
CA SER A 68 12.12 18.66 17.34
C SER A 68 13.02 19.89 17.26
N LYS A 69 13.65 20.25 18.39
CA LYS A 69 14.95 20.93 18.31
C LYS A 69 15.93 19.97 17.64
N PRO A 70 16.81 20.46 16.74
CA PRO A 70 17.81 19.60 16.13
C PRO A 70 18.70 19.09 17.26
N VAL A 71 18.74 17.78 17.45
CA VAL A 71 19.80 17.15 18.24
C VAL A 71 21.06 17.32 17.42
N VAL A 72 21.77 18.43 17.67
CA VAL A 72 23.17 18.59 17.28
C VAL A 72 23.89 17.39 17.83
N SER A 73 24.38 16.54 16.94
CA SER A 73 25.31 15.45 17.24
C SER A 73 26.64 16.08 17.70
N GLN A 74 26.68 16.53 18.95
CA GLN A 74 27.91 16.81 19.68
C GLN A 74 28.28 15.55 20.47
N ASN A 75 29.25 14.81 19.93
CA ASN A 75 30.29 14.08 20.66
C ASN A 75 31.25 13.55 19.57
N SER A 76 32.43 14.16 19.42
CA SER A 76 33.69 13.92 20.16
C SER A 76 34.63 13.14 19.28
#